data_AF-M5RL94-F1
#
_entry.id   AF-M5RL94-F1
#
_cell.length_a   1.000
_cell.length_b   1.000
_cell.length_c   1.000
_cell.angle_alpha   90.00
_cell.angle_beta   90.00
_cell.angle_gamma   90.00
#
_symmetry.space_group_name_H-M   'P 1'
#
loop_
_entity.id
_entity.type
_entity.pdbx_description
1 polymer ?
#
loop_
_entity_poly.entity_id
_entity_poly.type
_entity_poly.pdbx_seq_one_letter_code
_entity_poly.pdbx_strand_id
1 'polypeptide(L)'
;MGKKTLTADPKTYPLEGVLLALESGDQISVPFFLFDKKELAVLQPGWEHWLSQTEDEAARERESLMVQTSAMQYQRERQQDYQIERMKLDMLAAATGLTSIWEVLLKPRPGVYGRRTSVMVTAQNSAIAMRMVTARYPGYAVVGVRRASN
;
A
#
# COMPACT_ATOMS: atom_id res chain seq x y z
N MET A 1 11.53 38.91 -47.28
CA MET A 1 12.66 38.96 -46.33
C MET A 1 12.23 38.25 -45.04
N GLY A 2 12.66 37.00 -44.84
CA GLY A 2 12.31 36.22 -43.64
C GLY A 2 13.30 36.47 -42.50
N LYS A 3 12.81 36.86 -41.33
CA LYS A 3 13.63 37.01 -40.11
C LYS A 3 14.09 35.63 -39.64
N LYS A 4 15.40 35.38 -39.62
CA LYS A 4 16.00 34.22 -38.94
C LYS A 4 16.00 34.50 -37.43
N THR A 5 15.16 33.77 -36.72
CA THR A 5 15.18 33.74 -35.25
C THR A 5 16.38 32.91 -34.81
N LEU A 6 17.26 33.48 -33.99
CA LEU A 6 18.35 32.74 -33.37
C LEU A 6 17.76 31.90 -32.23
N THR A 7 17.57 30.61 -32.46
CA THR A 7 17.29 29.65 -31.39
C THR A 7 18.60 29.32 -30.70
N ALA A 8 18.74 29.69 -29.43
CA ALA A 8 19.86 29.26 -28.60
C ALA A 8 19.44 27.99 -27.85
N ASP A 9 19.98 26.84 -28.25
CA ASP A 9 19.85 25.62 -27.45
C ASP A 9 20.78 25.72 -26.24
N PRO A 10 20.27 25.62 -25.00
CA PRO A 10 21.11 25.64 -23.82
C PRO A 10 22.03 24.41 -23.82
N LYS A 11 23.35 24.64 -23.80
CA LYS A 11 24.33 23.59 -23.54
C LYS A 11 24.49 23.42 -22.03
N THR A 12 24.10 22.26 -21.53
CA THR A 12 24.36 21.85 -20.15
C THR A 12 25.76 21.25 -20.08
N TYR A 13 26.59 21.75 -19.17
CA TYR A 13 27.90 21.18 -18.87
C TYR A 13 27.86 20.60 -17.45
N PRO A 14 28.22 19.32 -17.25
CA PRO A 14 28.40 18.79 -15.91
C PRO A 14 29.57 19.53 -15.25
N LEU A 15 29.31 20.11 -14.09
CA LEU A 15 30.31 20.84 -13.30
C LEU A 15 30.69 19.99 -12.11
N GLU A 16 31.94 19.53 -12.08
CA GLU A 16 32.51 18.76 -10.98
C GLU A 16 33.42 19.68 -10.14
N GLY A 17 33.42 19.49 -8.82
CA GLY A 17 34.18 20.33 -7.91
C GLY A 17 34.07 19.90 -6.45
N VAL A 18 34.67 20.69 -5.56
CA VAL A 18 34.69 20.44 -4.12
C VAL A 18 33.97 21.55 -3.35
N LEU A 19 33.37 21.19 -2.22
CA LEU A 19 32.88 22.15 -1.22
C LEU A 19 34.01 22.49 -0.27
N LEU A 20 34.41 23.76 -0.22
CA LEU A 20 35.38 24.26 0.74
C LEU A 20 34.63 24.97 1.86
N ALA A 21 34.89 24.55 3.10
CA ALA A 21 34.44 25.26 4.29
C ALA A 21 35.44 26.37 4.62
N LEU A 22 34.94 27.60 4.72
CA LEU A 22 35.71 28.76 5.17
C LEU A 22 35.76 28.79 6.71
N GLU A 23 36.74 29.49 7.28
CA GLU A 23 36.86 29.65 8.73
C GLU A 23 35.64 30.34 9.36
N SER A 24 34.86 31.10 8.57
CA SER A 24 33.58 31.70 8.97
C SER A 24 32.46 30.68 9.15
N GLY A 25 32.64 29.44 8.70
CA GLY A 25 31.60 28.39 8.65
C GLY A 25 30.81 28.35 7.34
N ASP A 26 31.04 29.30 6.43
CA ASP A 26 30.39 29.30 5.11
C ASP A 26 31.01 28.24 4.19
N GLN A 27 30.19 27.64 3.33
CA GLN A 27 30.64 26.66 2.35
C GLN A 27 30.57 27.25 0.93
N ILE A 28 31.68 27.14 0.19
CA ILE A 28 31.75 27.56 -1.21
C ILE A 28 32.01 26.35 -2.11
N SER A 29 31.30 26.28 -3.23
CA SER A 29 31.57 25.28 -4.26
C SER A 29 32.63 25.80 -5.23
N VAL A 30 33.75 25.08 -5.32
CA VAL A 30 34.85 25.42 -6.21
C VAL A 30 34.98 24.36 -7.30
N PRO A 31 34.74 24.72 -8.58
CA PRO A 31 34.92 23.81 -9.70
C PRO A 31 36.36 23.33 -9.84
N PHE A 32 36.54 22.09 -10.28
CA PHE A 32 37.87 21.49 -10.47
C PHE A 32 38.76 22.25 -11.47
N PHE A 33 38.19 22.87 -12.50
CA PHE A 33 38.96 23.62 -13.49
C PHE A 33 39.65 24.88 -12.94
N LEU A 34 39.30 25.34 -11.73
CA LEU A 34 39.97 26.48 -11.08
C LEU A 34 41.25 26.09 -10.34
N PHE A 35 41.47 24.79 -10.09
CA PHE A 35 42.64 24.29 -9.37
C PHE A 35 43.81 24.06 -10.33
N ASP A 36 45.03 24.27 -9.84
CA ASP A 36 46.23 23.89 -10.59
C ASP A 36 46.36 22.36 -10.66
N LYS A 37 47.09 21.85 -11.65
CA LYS A 37 47.24 20.40 -11.91
C LYS A 37 47.76 19.62 -10.72
N LYS A 38 48.59 20.25 -9.87
CA LYS A 38 49.12 19.64 -8.65
C LYS A 38 48.05 19.42 -7.59
N GLU A 39 47.14 20.37 -7.44
CA GLU A 39 46.04 20.31 -6.47
C GLU A 39 44.97 19.34 -6.94
N LEU A 40 44.69 19.33 -8.25
CA LEU A 40 43.82 18.33 -8.87
C LEU A 40 44.31 16.89 -8.65
N ALA A 41 45.61 16.64 -8.78
CA ALA A 41 46.17 15.31 -8.55
C ALA A 41 45.95 14.79 -7.12
N VAL A 42 45.73 15.69 -6.16
CA VAL A 42 45.42 15.33 -4.76
C VAL A 42 43.92 15.14 -4.56
N LEU A 43 43.08 15.98 -5.16
CA LEU A 43 41.63 15.98 -4.94
C LEU A 43 40.89 14.93 -5.77
N GLN A 44 41.35 14.68 -7.00
CA GLN A 44 40.68 13.80 -7.97
C GLN A 44 40.53 12.35 -7.47
N PRO A 45 41.52 11.70 -6.83
CA PRO A 45 41.36 10.34 -6.34
C PRO A 45 40.26 10.19 -5.27
N GLY A 46 40.11 11.20 -4.40
CA GLY A 46 39.07 11.21 -3.36
C GLY A 46 37.68 11.38 -3.95
N TRP A 47 37.56 12.24 -4.98
CA TRP A 47 36.33 12.43 -5.75
C TRP A 47 35.89 11.16 -6.49
N GLU A 48 36.82 10.52 -7.20
CA GLU A 48 36.55 9.26 -7.92
C GLU A 48 36.14 8.13 -6.96
N HIS A 49 36.81 8.03 -5.80
CA HIS A 49 36.44 7.08 -4.76
C HIS A 49 35.03 7.35 -4.22
N TRP A 50 34.68 8.60 -3.92
CA TRP A 50 33.35 8.96 -3.44
C TRP A 50 32.24 8.66 -4.49
N LEU A 51 32.50 8.95 -5.77
CA LEU A 51 31.59 8.61 -6.86
C LEU A 51 31.32 7.11 -6.93
N SER A 52 32.37 6.28 -6.89
CA SER A 52 32.22 4.81 -6.93
C SER A 52 31.38 4.26 -5.78
N GLN A 53 31.52 4.82 -4.57
CA GLN A 53 30.73 4.38 -3.42
C GLN A 53 29.26 4.81 -3.53
N THR A 54 29.02 6.01 -4.05
CA THR A 54 27.66 6.56 -4.21
C THR A 54 26.86 5.77 -5.26
N GLU A 55 27.51 5.37 -6.36
CA GLU A 55 26.86 4.52 -7.37
C GLU A 55 26.49 3.14 -6.81
N ASP A 56 27.38 2.53 -6.03
CA ASP A 56 27.13 1.25 -5.37
C ASP A 56 26.00 1.33 -4.33
N GLU A 57 25.95 2.41 -3.55
CA GLU A 57 24.91 2.64 -2.56
C GLU A 57 23.54 2.86 -3.21
N ALA A 58 23.47 3.69 -4.25
CA ALA A 58 22.25 3.90 -5.03
C ALA A 58 21.79 2.63 -5.78
N ALA A 59 22.71 1.76 -6.19
CA ALA A 59 22.38 0.45 -6.74
C ALA A 59 21.79 -0.48 -5.68
N ARG A 60 22.40 -0.55 -4.49
CA ARG A 60 21.91 -1.35 -3.34
C ARG A 60 20.54 -0.89 -2.85
N GLU A 61 20.30 0.42 -2.77
CA GLU A 61 19.00 0.96 -2.39
C GLU A 61 17.89 0.53 -3.37
N ARG A 62 18.15 0.63 -4.69
CA ARG A 62 17.21 0.19 -5.73
C ARG A 62 16.89 -1.30 -5.62
N GLU A 63 17.91 -2.13 -5.40
CA GLU A 63 17.73 -3.57 -5.20
C GLU A 63 16.88 -3.86 -3.95
N SER A 64 17.16 -3.17 -2.84
CA SER A 64 16.40 -3.34 -1.59
C SER A 64 14.92 -2.96 -1.75
N LEU A 65 14.62 -1.88 -2.50
CA LEU A 65 13.25 -1.46 -2.80
C LEU A 65 12.52 -2.48 -3.69
N MET A 66 13.21 -3.07 -4.66
CA MET A 66 12.64 -4.10 -5.54
C MET A 66 12.32 -5.39 -4.76
N VAL A 67 13.18 -5.79 -3.82
CA VAL A 67 12.93 -6.94 -2.92
C VAL A 67 11.76 -6.64 -1.98
N GLN A 68 11.69 -5.45 -1.39
CA GLN A 68 10.58 -5.08 -0.51
C GLN A 68 9.23 -5.05 -1.24
N THR A 69 9.19 -4.45 -2.43
CA THR A 69 7.96 -4.36 -3.23
C THR A 69 7.47 -5.73 -3.68
N SER A 70 8.36 -6.63 -4.12
CA SER A 70 7.99 -8.00 -4.48
C SER A 70 7.49 -8.79 -3.26
N ALA A 71 8.14 -8.67 -2.09
CA ALA A 71 7.67 -9.29 -0.86
C ALA A 71 6.27 -8.79 -0.43
N MET A 72 6.00 -7.49 -0.58
CA MET A 72 4.66 -6.93 -0.31
C MET A 72 3.60 -7.48 -1.28
N GLN A 73 3.94 -7.70 -2.55
CA GLN A 73 3.03 -8.30 -3.53
C GLN A 73 2.68 -9.74 -3.14
N TYR A 74 3.69 -10.57 -2.83
CA TYR A 74 3.47 -11.93 -2.35
C TYR A 74 2.56 -11.98 -1.11
N GLN A 75 2.73 -11.05 -0.17
CA GLN A 75 1.85 -10.96 1.00
C GLN A 75 0.41 -10.60 0.63
N ARG A 76 0.20 -9.68 -0.32
CA ARG A 76 -1.14 -9.32 -0.81
C ARG A 76 -1.82 -10.45 -1.58
N GLU A 77 -1.07 -11.22 -2.36
CA GLU A 77 -1.58 -12.39 -3.08
C GLU A 77 -2.05 -13.48 -2.12
N ARG A 78 -1.26 -13.79 -1.09
CA ARG A 78 -1.63 -14.76 -0.04
C ARG A 78 -2.96 -14.41 0.61
N GLN A 79 -3.21 -13.13 0.89
CA GLN A 79 -4.47 -12.69 1.48
C GLN A 79 -5.66 -12.84 0.53
N GLN A 80 -5.46 -12.64 -0.77
CA GLN A 80 -6.49 -12.85 -1.78
C GLN A 80 -6.81 -14.33 -1.95
N ASP A 81 -5.80 -15.20 -1.97
CA ASP A 81 -5.97 -16.65 -2.07
C ASP A 81 -6.84 -17.19 -0.93
N TYR A 82 -6.58 -16.76 0.31
CA TYR A 82 -7.41 -17.15 1.47
C TYR A 82 -8.88 -16.74 1.31
N GLN A 83 -9.15 -15.57 0.73
CA GLN A 83 -10.52 -15.12 0.50
C GLN A 83 -11.21 -15.94 -0.60
N ILE A 84 -10.50 -16.25 -1.68
CA ILE A 84 -11.01 -17.07 -2.78
C ILE A 84 -11.31 -18.49 -2.30
N GLU A 85 -10.42 -19.08 -1.50
CA GLU A 85 -10.63 -20.41 -0.93
C GLU A 85 -11.85 -20.44 -0.01
N ARG A 86 -12.02 -19.43 0.86
CA ARG A 86 -13.20 -19.31 1.71
C ARG A 86 -14.49 -19.13 0.89
N MET A 87 -14.45 -18.33 -0.16
CA MET A 87 -15.59 -18.13 -1.06
C MET A 87 -15.97 -19.44 -1.79
N LYS A 88 -14.98 -20.24 -2.21
CA LYS A 88 -15.21 -21.58 -2.78
C LYS A 88 -15.87 -22.52 -1.76
N LEU A 89 -15.40 -22.50 -0.50
CA LEU A 89 -16.00 -23.29 0.58
C LEU A 89 -17.45 -22.88 0.87
N ASP A 90 -17.72 -21.57 0.92
CA ASP A 90 -19.07 -21.03 1.11
C ASP A 90 -20.01 -21.41 -0.05
N MET A 91 -19.52 -21.36 -1.30
CA MET A 91 -20.28 -21.79 -2.49
C MET A 91 -20.59 -23.29 -2.46
N LEU A 92 -19.62 -24.13 -2.10
CA LEU A 92 -19.83 -25.58 -1.98
C LEU A 92 -20.82 -25.91 -0.86
N ALA A 93 -20.75 -25.21 0.28
CA ALA A 93 -21.71 -25.37 1.37
C ALA A 93 -23.14 -24.96 0.97
N ALA A 94 -23.28 -23.92 0.16
CA ALA A 94 -24.59 -23.54 -0.39
C ALA A 94 -25.12 -24.59 -1.40
N ALA A 95 -24.27 -25.05 -2.32
CA ALA A 95 -24.65 -25.99 -3.38
C ALA A 95 -25.04 -27.39 -2.87
N THR A 96 -24.47 -27.81 -1.74
CA THR A 96 -24.74 -29.11 -1.10
C THR A 96 -25.93 -29.08 -0.13
N GLY A 97 -26.60 -27.92 0.03
CA GLY A 97 -27.71 -27.76 0.98
C GLY A 97 -27.27 -27.74 2.45
N LEU A 98 -25.96 -27.60 2.71
CA LEU A 98 -25.39 -27.46 4.06
C LEU A 98 -25.85 -26.17 4.77
N THR A 99 -26.35 -25.18 4.00
CA THR A 99 -26.95 -23.96 4.53
C THR A 99 -28.38 -23.74 4.03
N SER A 100 -29.26 -23.28 4.91
CA SER A 100 -30.65 -22.91 4.58
C SER A 100 -30.88 -21.41 4.74
N ILE A 101 -31.93 -20.89 4.13
CA ILE A 101 -32.40 -19.51 4.38
C ILE A 101 -33.29 -19.53 5.61
N TRP A 102 -33.01 -18.64 6.57
CA TRP A 102 -33.74 -18.49 7.82
C TRP A 102 -34.34 -17.10 7.92
N GLU A 103 -35.60 -17.04 8.33
CA GLU A 103 -36.29 -15.81 8.67
C GLU A 103 -36.23 -15.60 10.19
N VAL A 104 -35.66 -14.48 10.62
CA VAL A 104 -35.50 -14.12 12.03
C VAL A 104 -36.35 -12.89 12.35
N LEU A 105 -37.32 -13.06 13.25
CA LEU A 105 -38.20 -11.99 13.70
C LEU A 105 -37.56 -11.23 14.87
N LEU A 106 -37.45 -9.92 14.72
CA LEU A 106 -36.83 -9.02 15.69
C LEU A 106 -37.85 -8.05 16.31
N LYS A 107 -37.64 -7.71 17.58
CA LYS A 107 -38.35 -6.65 18.30
C LYS A 107 -37.33 -5.71 18.95
N PRO A 108 -37.51 -4.38 18.90
CA PRO A 108 -36.64 -3.46 19.60
C PRO A 108 -36.66 -3.70 21.11
N ARG A 109 -35.51 -3.56 21.76
CA ARG A 109 -35.41 -3.58 23.23
C ARG A 109 -36.00 -2.29 23.82
N PRO A 110 -36.46 -2.30 25.09
CA PRO A 110 -36.91 -1.10 25.77
C PRO A 110 -35.87 0.03 25.65
N GLY A 111 -36.31 1.22 25.24
CA GLY A 111 -35.43 2.38 25.01
C GLY A 111 -34.81 2.48 23.62
N VAL A 112 -34.95 1.47 22.75
CA VAL A 112 -34.49 1.53 21.35
C VAL A 112 -35.65 1.89 20.44
N TYR A 113 -35.54 3.02 19.74
CA TYR A 113 -36.54 3.43 18.75
C TYR A 113 -36.50 2.49 17.53
N GLY A 114 -37.64 1.86 17.20
CA GLY A 114 -37.71 0.87 16.14
C GLY A 114 -39.05 0.17 16.03
N ARG A 115 -39.27 -0.54 14.92
CA ARG A 115 -40.44 -1.41 14.71
C ARG A 115 -40.02 -2.87 14.66
N ARG A 116 -40.96 -3.77 14.94
CA ARG A 116 -40.71 -5.21 14.71
C ARG A 116 -40.37 -5.41 13.23
N THR A 117 -39.30 -6.16 12.96
CA THR A 117 -38.82 -6.39 11.59
C THR A 117 -38.44 -7.84 11.41
N SER A 118 -38.53 -8.32 10.18
CA SER A 118 -38.09 -9.65 9.79
C SER A 118 -36.82 -9.53 8.94
N VAL A 119 -35.84 -10.38 9.21
CA VAL A 119 -34.55 -10.40 8.50
C VAL A 119 -34.29 -11.80 7.97
N MET A 120 -34.00 -11.89 6.67
CA MET A 120 -33.59 -13.14 6.01
C MET A 120 -32.08 -13.29 6.08
N VAL A 121 -31.60 -14.44 6.56
CA VAL A 121 -30.16 -14.77 6.62
C VAL A 121 -29.91 -16.21 6.19
N THR A 122 -28.79 -16.42 5.51
CA THR A 122 -28.33 -17.77 5.13
C THR A 122 -27.47 -18.33 6.26
N ALA A 123 -27.82 -19.49 6.80
CA ALA A 123 -27.07 -20.13 7.88
C ALA A 123 -27.24 -21.66 7.87
N GLN A 124 -26.26 -22.37 8.41
CA GLN A 124 -26.28 -23.83 8.53
C GLN A 124 -27.39 -24.30 9.48
N ASN A 125 -27.67 -23.53 10.53
CA ASN A 125 -28.73 -23.82 11.49
C ASN A 125 -29.31 -22.54 12.10
N SER A 126 -30.43 -22.68 12.81
CA SER A 126 -31.14 -21.57 13.47
C SER A 126 -30.29 -20.86 14.52
N ALA A 127 -29.43 -21.58 15.24
CA ALA A 127 -28.56 -20.99 16.27
C ALA A 127 -27.52 -20.03 15.67
N ILE A 128 -26.97 -20.36 14.50
CA ILE A 128 -26.06 -19.47 13.75
C ILE A 128 -26.83 -18.29 13.18
N ALA A 129 -28.02 -18.51 12.61
CA ALA A 129 -28.88 -17.44 12.11
C ALA A 129 -29.18 -16.39 13.19
N MET A 130 -29.54 -16.84 14.41
CA MET A 130 -29.78 -15.95 15.55
C MET A 130 -28.56 -15.13 15.93
N ARG A 131 -27.37 -15.75 15.98
CA ARG A 131 -26.12 -15.04 16.31
C ARG A 131 -25.76 -14.00 15.27
N MET A 132 -25.85 -14.35 13.98
CA MET A 132 -25.58 -13.42 12.88
C MET A 132 -26.48 -12.18 12.95
N VAL A 133 -27.78 -12.39 13.19
CA VAL A 133 -28.74 -11.30 13.27
C VAL A 133 -28.55 -10.48 14.56
N THR A 134 -28.29 -11.11 15.70
CA THR A 134 -28.07 -10.39 16.97
C THR A 134 -26.79 -9.53 16.92
N ALA A 135 -25.73 -10.01 16.27
CA ALA A 135 -24.50 -9.25 16.06
C ALA A 135 -24.73 -8.01 15.18
N ARG A 136 -25.61 -8.13 14.16
CA ARG A 136 -25.95 -7.04 13.24
C ARG A 136 -26.97 -6.05 13.81
N TYR A 137 -27.83 -6.49 14.74
CA TYR A 137 -28.90 -5.70 15.36
C TYR A 137 -28.83 -5.74 16.90
N PRO A 138 -27.78 -5.14 17.52
CA PRO A 138 -27.55 -5.24 18.98
C PRO A 138 -28.64 -4.60 19.84
N GLY A 139 -29.40 -3.63 19.30
CA GLY A 139 -30.54 -2.99 19.96
C GLY A 139 -31.86 -3.77 19.88
N TYR A 140 -31.87 -4.93 19.21
CA TYR A 140 -33.06 -5.73 19.00
C TYR A 140 -32.92 -7.09 19.70
N ALA A 141 -34.05 -7.65 20.11
CA ALA A 141 -34.16 -9.00 20.63
C ALA A 141 -34.83 -9.91 19.59
N VAL A 142 -34.32 -11.14 19.47
CA VAL A 142 -34.93 -12.18 18.63
C VAL A 142 -36.19 -12.69 19.32
N VAL A 143 -37.30 -12.72 18.59
CA VAL A 143 -38.61 -13.18 19.09
C VAL A 143 -39.00 -14.52 18.48
N GLY A 144 -38.49 -14.84 17.30
CA GLY A 144 -38.74 -16.12 16.65
C GLY A 144 -37.84 -16.34 15.45
N VAL A 145 -37.61 -17.60 15.12
CA VAL A 145 -36.83 -18.02 13.96
C VAL A 145 -37.55 -19.15 13.26
N ARG A 146 -37.68 -19.05 11.94
CA ARG A 146 -38.21 -20.14 11.10
C ARG A 146 -37.37 -20.34 9.86
N ARG A 147 -37.33 -21.56 9.35
CA ARG A 147 -36.69 -21.85 8.07
C ARG A 147 -37.59 -21.34 6.94
N ALA A 148 -37.00 -20.65 5.98
CA ALA A 148 -37.70 -20.05 4.84
C ALA A 148 -37.42 -20.80 3.52
N SER A 149 -36.33 -21.57 3.43
CA SER A 149 -36.07 -22.48 2.31
C SER A 149 -36.53 -23.90 2.61
N ASN A 150 -37.04 -24.61 1.59
CA ASN A 150 -37.35 -26.05 1.65
C ASN A 150 -36.07 -26.89 1.76
#